data_AF-B7FPG5-F1
#
_entry.id   AF-B7FPG5-F1
#
_cell.length_a   1.000
_cell.length_b   1.000
_cell.length_c   1.000
_cell.angle_alpha   90.00
_cell.angle_beta   90.00
_cell.angle_gamma   90.00
#
_symmetry.space_group_name_H-M   'P 1'
#
loop_
_entity.id
_entity.type
_entity.pdbx_description
1 polymer ?
#
loop_
_entity_poly.entity_id
_entity_poly.type
_entity_poly.pdbx_seq_one_letter_code
_entity_poly.pdbx_strand_id
1 'polypeptide(L)'
;GTDFKAGQTKFKTAAVEYIRTMGLKPKVIASSNHLGNNDMRNLSTAKTAASAKLRVKHDIFSAWQEDDLDHKVSIMFTEFINDEKRDFVEYTSLGFLGQTHTMVTYTRASDSVLCVPLMLD
;
A
#
# COMPACT_ATOMS: atom_id res chain seq x y z
N GLY A 1 -5.76 -9.94 -15.36
CA GLY A 1 -5.86 -10.08 -13.89
C GLY A 1 -6.55 -8.85 -13.33
N THR A 2 -7.25 -8.96 -12.20
CA THR A 2 -8.20 -7.95 -11.68
C THR A 2 -7.59 -6.73 -10.96
N ASP A 3 -6.27 -6.59 -10.89
CA ASP A 3 -5.59 -5.37 -10.43
C ASP A 3 -4.12 -5.45 -10.86
N PHE A 4 -3.58 -4.47 -11.58
CA PHE A 4 -2.14 -4.45 -11.86
C PHE A 4 -1.42 -4.13 -10.55
N LYS A 5 -0.64 -5.07 -10.01
CA LYS A 5 0.23 -4.85 -8.85
C LYS A 5 1.40 -3.94 -9.24
N ALA A 6 1.11 -2.67 -9.50
CA ALA A 6 2.09 -1.65 -9.80
C ALA A 6 2.82 -1.19 -8.54
N GLY A 7 4.08 -0.76 -8.72
CA GLY A 7 5.05 -0.19 -7.77
C GLY A 7 4.76 -0.40 -6.28
N GLN A 8 3.76 0.34 -5.75
CA GLN A 8 3.34 0.36 -4.35
C GLN A 8 3.18 -1.04 -3.73
N THR A 9 2.36 -1.91 -4.31
CA THR A 9 2.02 -3.20 -3.68
C THR A 9 3.25 -4.12 -3.62
N LYS A 10 4.09 -4.07 -4.67
CA LYS A 10 5.36 -4.82 -4.71
C LYS A 10 6.34 -4.32 -3.65
N PHE A 11 6.53 -3.00 -3.55
CA PHE A 11 7.43 -2.42 -2.56
C PHE A 11 6.97 -2.69 -1.13
N LYS A 12 5.68 -2.59 -0.84
CA LYS A 12 5.14 -2.88 0.49
C LYS A 12 5.43 -4.31 0.95
N THR A 13 5.22 -5.30 0.07
CA THR A 13 5.55 -6.70 0.37
C THR A 13 7.06 -6.85 0.67
N ALA A 14 7.93 -6.23 -0.14
CA ALA A 14 9.37 -6.27 0.09
C ALA A 14 9.80 -5.57 1.39
N ALA A 15 9.18 -4.43 1.73
CA ALA A 15 9.47 -3.68 2.94
C ALA A 15 9.12 -4.47 4.21
N VAL A 16 7.99 -5.17 4.21
CA VAL A 16 7.61 -6.03 5.35
C VAL A 16 8.53 -7.24 5.45
N GLU A 17 8.89 -7.86 4.34
CA GLU A 17 9.85 -8.97 4.34
C GLU A 17 11.23 -8.55 4.87
N TYR A 18 11.69 -7.36 4.49
CA TYR A 18 12.91 -6.75 5.03
C TYR A 18 12.83 -6.58 6.55
N ILE A 19 11.74 -5.99 7.07
CA ILE A 19 11.52 -5.83 8.53
C ILE A 19 11.60 -7.19 9.24
N ARG A 20 10.95 -8.22 8.70
CA ARG A 20 10.97 -9.57 9.28
C ARG A 20 12.37 -10.19 9.25
N THR A 21 13.10 -9.98 8.16
CA THR A 21 14.49 -10.48 8.02
C THR A 21 15.42 -9.86 9.07
N MET A 22 15.12 -8.64 9.54
CA MET A 22 15.84 -8.01 10.66
C MET A 22 15.46 -8.59 12.06
N GLY A 23 14.57 -9.57 12.12
CA GLY A 23 14.04 -10.13 13.37
C GLY A 23 13.02 -9.22 14.07
N LEU A 24 12.47 -8.23 13.36
CA LEU A 24 11.41 -7.37 13.89
C LEU A 24 10.04 -7.99 13.59
N LYS A 25 9.11 -7.82 14.52
CA LYS A 25 7.71 -8.25 14.36
C LYS A 25 6.84 -7.08 13.90
N PRO A 26 6.38 -7.03 12.64
CA PRO A 26 5.41 -6.03 12.18
C PRO A 26 4.16 -6.02 13.07
N LYS A 27 3.64 -4.84 13.37
CA LYS A 27 2.42 -4.66 14.18
C LYS A 27 1.40 -3.74 13.53
N VAL A 28 1.85 -2.67 12.88
CA VAL A 28 0.96 -1.76 12.16
C VAL A 28 1.53 -1.47 10.78
N ILE A 29 0.66 -1.52 9.77
CA ILE A 29 0.95 -1.00 8.44
C ILE A 29 -0.16 -0.02 8.10
N ALA A 30 0.13 1.27 8.17
CA ALA A 30 -0.82 2.32 7.86
C ALA A 30 -0.44 2.95 6.53
N SER A 31 -1.32 2.86 5.53
CA SER A 31 -1.06 3.38 4.18
C SER A 31 -2.06 4.45 3.79
N SER A 32 -1.56 5.51 3.17
CA SER A 32 -2.35 6.60 2.61
C SER A 32 -1.94 6.82 1.17
N ASN A 33 -2.91 6.63 0.26
CA ASN A 33 -2.72 6.82 -1.17
C ASN A 33 -3.49 8.06 -1.64
N HIS A 34 -2.81 8.94 -2.37
CA HIS A 34 -3.41 10.10 -3.01
C HIS A 34 -3.19 10.01 -4.51
N LEU A 35 -4.25 10.25 -5.28
CA LEU A 35 -4.19 10.34 -6.74
C LEU A 35 -5.30 11.25 -7.26
N GLY A 36 -5.06 11.93 -8.38
CA GLY A 36 -5.97 12.91 -8.97
C GLY A 36 -6.53 12.54 -10.34
N ASN A 37 -6.06 11.42 -10.92
CA ASN A 37 -6.49 10.98 -12.24
C ASN A 37 -7.90 10.34 -12.21
N ASN A 38 -8.39 9.96 -13.39
CA ASN A 38 -9.72 9.38 -13.53
C ASN A 38 -9.88 8.01 -12.84
N ASP A 39 -8.81 7.23 -12.62
CA ASP A 39 -8.91 5.99 -11.83
C ASP A 39 -9.39 6.32 -10.41
N MET A 40 -8.76 7.31 -9.78
CA MET A 40 -9.11 7.69 -8.42
C MET A 40 -10.48 8.37 -8.32
N ARG A 41 -10.85 9.19 -9.31
CA ARG A 41 -12.19 9.79 -9.39
C ARG A 41 -13.27 8.71 -9.45
N ASN A 42 -13.07 7.64 -10.23
CA ASN A 42 -14.00 6.52 -10.31
C ASN A 42 -14.09 5.74 -8.99
N LEU A 43 -12.96 5.53 -8.30
CA LEU A 43 -12.94 4.88 -6.99
C LEU A 43 -13.65 5.70 -5.90
N SER A 44 -13.52 7.03 -5.94
CA SER A 44 -14.16 7.91 -4.95
C SER A 44 -15.69 7.97 -5.09
N THR A 45 -16.20 7.74 -6.30
CA THR A 45 -17.64 7.85 -6.62
C THR A 45 -18.37 6.51 -6.51
N ALA A 46 -17.70 5.39 -6.80
CA ALA A 46 -18.26 4.05 -6.71
C ALA A 46 -17.89 3.35 -5.38
N LYS A 47 -18.75 3.50 -4.36
CA LYS A 47 -18.59 2.84 -3.03
C LYS A 47 -18.23 1.35 -3.14
N THR A 48 -18.86 0.63 -4.07
CA THR A 48 -18.63 -0.82 -4.28
C THR A 48 -17.22 -1.12 -4.82
N ALA A 49 -16.67 -0.28 -5.70
CA ALA A 49 -15.32 -0.45 -6.26
C ALA A 49 -14.23 -0.13 -5.22
N ALA A 50 -14.45 0.90 -4.39
CA ALA A 50 -13.58 1.21 -3.26
C ALA A 50 -13.51 0.04 -2.26
N SER A 51 -14.66 -0.56 -1.91
CA SER A 51 -14.72 -1.70 -1.01
C SER A 51 -14.05 -2.97 -1.57
N ALA A 52 -14.09 -3.20 -2.88
CA ALA A 52 -13.43 -4.34 -3.52
C ALA A 52 -11.90 -4.22 -3.50
N LYS A 53 -11.34 -3.04 -3.85
CA LYS A 53 -9.89 -2.80 -3.80
C LYS A 53 -9.34 -2.82 -2.36
N LEU A 54 -10.09 -2.33 -1.37
CA LEU A 54 -9.69 -2.41 0.04
C LEU A 54 -9.57 -3.87 0.51
N ARG A 55 -10.54 -4.72 0.14
CA ARG A 55 -10.56 -6.14 0.55
C ARG A 55 -9.37 -6.93 0.00
N VAL A 56 -8.99 -6.70 -1.26
CA VAL A 56 -7.81 -7.33 -1.88
C VAL A 56 -6.51 -6.86 -1.21
N LYS A 57 -6.45 -5.61 -0.75
CA LYS A 57 -5.27 -5.09 -0.04
C LYS A 57 -5.09 -5.72 1.35
N HIS A 58 -6.16 -6.09 2.05
CA HIS A 58 -6.06 -6.74 3.37
C HIS A 58 -5.49 -8.18 3.30
N ASP A 59 -5.60 -8.85 2.14
CA ASP A 59 -5.22 -10.27 1.98
C ASP A 59 -3.75 -10.45 1.56
N ILE A 60 -2.99 -9.38 1.28
CA ILE A 60 -1.60 -9.50 0.79
C ILE A 60 -0.63 -10.07 1.83
N PHE A 61 -1.04 -10.12 3.10
CA PHE A 61 -0.24 -10.59 4.23
C PHE A 61 -0.80 -11.85 4.88
N SER A 62 -1.89 -12.42 4.35
CA SER A 62 -2.54 -13.60 4.93
C SER A 62 -1.61 -14.82 4.97
N ALA A 63 -0.71 -14.94 3.99
CA ALA A 63 0.30 -15.99 3.94
C ALA A 63 1.30 -15.95 5.12
N TRP A 64 1.36 -14.84 5.87
CA TRP A 64 2.30 -14.67 6.98
C TRP A 64 1.69 -14.91 8.35
N GLN A 65 0.38 -15.20 8.42
CA GLN A 65 -0.34 -15.57 9.66
C GLN A 65 -0.04 -14.64 10.84
N GLU A 66 0.13 -13.35 10.57
CA GLU A 66 0.29 -12.34 11.61
C GLU A 66 -1.10 -11.99 12.15
N ASP A 67 -1.61 -12.81 13.08
CA ASP A 67 -2.97 -12.68 13.63
C ASP A 67 -3.25 -11.30 14.26
N ASP A 68 -2.20 -10.58 14.66
CA ASP A 68 -2.28 -9.27 15.32
C ASP A 68 -1.86 -8.08 14.42
N LEU A 69 -1.72 -8.27 13.11
CA LEU A 69 -1.26 -7.18 12.23
C LEU A 69 -2.40 -6.20 11.95
N ASP A 70 -2.28 -4.96 12.43
CA ASP A 70 -3.21 -3.88 12.08
C ASP A 70 -2.83 -3.25 10.74
N HIS A 71 -3.48 -3.71 9.67
CA HIS A 71 -3.27 -3.17 8.32
C HIS A 71 -4.43 -2.23 7.94
N LYS A 72 -4.12 -0.94 7.77
CA LYS A 72 -5.06 0.10 7.32
C LYS A 72 -4.63 0.71 5.99
N VAL A 73 -5.62 0.99 5.13
CA VAL A 73 -5.40 1.70 3.86
C VAL A 73 -6.45 2.79 3.72
N SER A 74 -6.01 4.04 3.57
CA SER A 74 -6.81 5.17 3.15
C SER A 74 -6.49 5.54 1.70
N ILE A 75 -7.52 6.01 1.00
CA ILE A 75 -7.44 6.39 -0.40
C ILE A 75 -8.12 7.75 -0.53
N MET A 76 -7.46 8.72 -1.16
CA MET A 76 -7.92 10.10 -1.29
C MET A 76 -7.82 10.57 -2.74
N PHE A 77 -8.95 11.09 -3.24
CA PHE A 77 -8.98 11.80 -4.51
C PHE A 77 -8.45 13.22 -4.30
N THR A 78 -7.46 13.63 -5.11
CA THR A 78 -6.85 14.95 -5.02
C THR A 78 -6.58 15.46 -6.43
N GLU A 79 -7.50 16.26 -6.98
CA GLU A 79 -7.48 16.65 -8.41
C GLU A 79 -6.16 17.28 -8.87
N PHE A 80 -5.56 18.16 -8.06
CA PHE A 80 -4.35 18.89 -8.44
C PHE A 80 -3.12 18.00 -8.71
N ILE A 81 -3.01 16.82 -8.07
CA ILE A 81 -1.86 15.93 -8.26
C ILE A 81 -2.00 15.04 -9.50
N ASN A 82 -3.18 15.01 -10.15
CA ASN A 82 -3.44 14.28 -11.38
C ASN A 82 -2.86 12.84 -11.37
N ASP A 83 -1.99 12.49 -12.31
CA ASP A 83 -1.39 11.15 -12.43
C ASP A 83 -0.20 10.92 -11.49
N GLU A 84 0.24 11.94 -10.74
CA GLU A 84 1.32 11.83 -9.76
C GLU A 84 0.80 11.19 -8.47
N LYS A 85 0.80 9.87 -8.44
CA LYS A 85 0.44 9.08 -7.27
C LYS A 85 1.39 9.35 -6.12
N ARG A 86 0.82 9.57 -4.95
CA ARG A 86 1.56 9.77 -3.70
C ARG A 86 1.19 8.71 -2.70
N ASP A 87 2.18 7.93 -2.29
CA ASP A 87 2.03 6.83 -1.35
C ASP A 87 2.83 7.11 -0.10
N PHE A 88 2.13 7.28 1.01
CA PHE A 88 2.71 7.36 2.34
C PHE A 88 2.40 6.05 3.07
N VAL A 89 3.42 5.36 3.56
CA VAL A 89 3.24 4.13 4.34
C VAL A 89 4.11 4.17 5.57
N GLU A 90 3.48 4.01 6.73
CA GLU A 90 4.13 3.78 8.01
C GLU A 90 4.11 2.27 8.32
N TYR A 91 5.25 1.76 8.77
CA TYR A 91 5.43 0.42 9.29
C TYR A 91 5.90 0.52 10.73
N THR A 92 5.07 0.07 11.68
CA THR A 92 5.44 -0.01 13.09
C THR A 92 5.63 -1.46 13.47
N SER A 93 6.74 -1.77 14.12
CA SER A 93 7.19 -3.12 14.46
C SER A 93 7.77 -3.16 15.87
N LEU A 94 7.84 -4.36 16.46
CA LEU A 94 8.49 -4.60 17.74
C LEU A 94 9.81 -5.34 17.55
N GLY A 95 10.85 -4.85 18.21
CA GLY A 95 12.16 -5.47 18.26
C GLY A 95 12.49 -6.05 19.65
N PHE A 96 13.79 -6.11 19.95
CA PHE A 96 14.31 -6.60 21.23
C PHE A 96 13.64 -5.91 22.42
N LEU A 97 13.26 -6.68 23.45
CA LEU A 97 12.55 -6.20 24.65
C LEU A 97 11.27 -5.39 24.35
N GLY A 98 10.58 -5.71 23.26
CA GLY A 98 9.36 -5.01 22.86
C GLY A 98 9.58 -3.55 22.49
N GLN A 99 10.82 -3.14 22.18
CA GLN A 99 11.11 -1.78 21.74
C GLN A 99 10.50 -1.52 20.37
N THR A 100 9.89 -0.35 20.22
CA THR A 100 9.23 0.04 18.96
C THR A 100 10.24 0.45 17.91
N HIS A 101 10.05 -0.06 16.71
CA HIS A 101 10.70 0.39 15.48
C HIS A 101 9.63 0.95 14.55
N THR A 102 9.85 2.16 14.04
CA THR A 102 8.96 2.79 13.06
C THR A 102 9.75 3.17 11.83
N MET A 103 9.25 2.76 10.66
CA MET A 103 9.78 3.09 9.35
C MET A 103 8.69 3.77 8.53
N VAL A 104 9.03 4.86 7.88
CA VAL A 104 8.12 5.58 6.98
C VAL A 104 8.69 5.56 5.57
N THR A 105 7.83 5.32 4.60
CA THR A 105 8.17 5.39 3.19
C THR A 105 7.21 6.32 2.49
N TYR A 106 7.78 7.20 1.65
CA TYR A 106 7.01 8.13 0.85
C TYR A 106 7.45 8.01 -0.62
N THR A 107 6.52 7.63 -1.48
CA THR A 107 6.77 7.43 -2.91
C THR A 107 5.94 8.40 -3.72
N ARG A 108 6.57 9.01 -4.73
CA ARG A 108 5.90 9.80 -5.78
C ARG A 108 6.25 9.20 -7.12
N ALA A 109 5.24 8.89 -7.91
CA ALA A 109 5.45 8.36 -9.25
C ALA A 109 4.23 8.66 -10.13
N SER A 110 4.44 8.71 -11.45
CA SER A 110 3.32 8.66 -12.39
C SER A 110 2.73 7.24 -12.35
N ASP A 111 1.46 7.14 -12.01
CA ASP A 111 0.75 5.85 -11.92
C ASP A 111 0.69 5.18 -13.30
N SER A 112 0.43 5.97 -14.34
CA SER A 112 0.39 5.49 -15.71
C SER A 112 1.75 4.94 -16.17
N VAL A 113 2.86 5.65 -15.89
CA VAL A 113 4.21 5.18 -16.24
C VAL A 113 4.57 3.87 -15.53
N LEU A 114 4.16 3.70 -14.27
CA LEU A 114 4.39 2.45 -13.55
C LEU A 114 3.50 1.29 -14.04
N CYS A 115 2.38 1.61 -14.67
CA CYS A 115 1.40 0.62 -15.15
C CYS A 115 1.74 0.13 -16.56
N VAL A 116 2.21 0.99 -17.46
CA VAL A 116 2.47 0.66 -18.87
C VAL A 116 3.37 -0.58 -19.06
N PRO A 117 4.52 -0.72 -18.38
CA PRO A 117 5.35 -1.93 -18.52
C PRO A 117 4.60 -3.21 -18.12
N LEU A 118 3.76 -3.15 -17.09
CA LEU A 118 2.98 -4.31 -16.63
C LEU A 118 1.85 -4.71 -17.59
N MET A 119 1.48 -3.84 -18.52
CA MET A 119 0.54 -4.15 -19.59
C MET A 119 1.22 -4.79 -20.80
N LEU A 120 2.51 -4.51 -20.98
CA LEU A 120 3.32 -5.06 -22.07
C LEU A 120 3.87 -6.45 -21.72
N ASP A 121 4.12 -6.69 -20.43
CA ASP A 121 4.47 -8.00 -19.85
C ASP A 121 3.27 -8.98 -19.83
#